data_AF-X0UGN1-F1
#
_entry.id   AF-X0UGN1-F1
#
_cell.length_a   1.000
_cell.length_b   1.000
_cell.length_c   1.000
_cell.angle_alpha   90.00
_cell.angle_beta   90.00
_cell.angle_gamma   90.00
#
_symmetry.space_group_name_H-M   'P 1'
#
loop_
_entity.id
_entity.type
_entity.pdbx_description
1 polymer ?
#
loop_
_entity_poly.entity_id
_entity_poly.type
_entity_poly.pdbx_seq_one_letter_code
_entity_poly.pdbx_strand_id
1 'polypeptide(L)'
;MPAWNVKLTDKIERTSDIISFRFEQPEDLTYLPGQFFFVYIPAEAGGNMMHHFSFSSSPSEPFIEFTTRIRDSPFKKRLNQLEIGTTVEIASVSGQFTLTEEMKKVVFICGGIGITAARSNIKWIIDSHSHSIVDIILLYGNRNYNNIAFKDELEKFTE
;
A
#
# COMPACT_ATOMS: atom_id res chain seq x y z
N MET A 1 3.00 21.00 -3.15
CA MET A 1 2.18 19.77 -3.02
C MET A 1 2.00 19.51 -1.54
N PRO A 2 0.84 19.00 -1.09
CA PRO A 2 0.60 18.76 0.33
C PRO A 2 1.57 17.70 0.88
N ALA A 3 1.93 17.85 2.14
CA ALA A 3 2.84 16.98 2.88
C ALA A 3 2.35 16.84 4.33
N TRP A 4 2.59 15.67 4.91
CA TRP A 4 2.10 15.30 6.23
C TRP A 4 3.19 14.59 7.01
N ASN A 5 3.31 14.92 8.29
CA ASN A 5 4.16 14.19 9.21
C ASN A 5 3.32 13.09 9.87
N VAL A 6 3.67 11.84 9.60
CA VAL A 6 2.93 10.66 10.07
C VAL A 6 3.83 9.75 10.90
N LYS A 7 3.27 9.21 11.98
CA LYS A 7 3.99 8.30 12.87
C LYS A 7 3.84 6.86 12.38
N LEU A 8 4.94 6.12 12.32
CA LEU A 8 4.93 4.68 12.09
C LEU A 8 4.29 3.98 13.29
N THR A 9 3.17 3.29 13.09
CA THR A 9 2.40 2.62 14.15
C THR A 9 2.65 1.13 14.19
N ASP A 10 2.93 0.50 13.04
CA ASP A 10 3.09 -0.94 12.96
C ASP A 10 3.98 -1.39 11.80
N LYS A 11 4.59 -2.57 11.96
CA LYS A 11 5.31 -3.30 10.92
C LYS A 11 4.81 -4.73 10.88
N ILE A 12 4.23 -5.11 9.75
CA ILE A 12 3.61 -6.43 9.58
C ILE A 12 4.41 -7.22 8.57
N GLU A 13 5.00 -8.32 9.01
CA GLU A 13 5.63 -9.30 8.13
C GLU A 13 4.54 -10.01 7.33
N ARG A 14 4.48 -9.75 6.01
CA ARG A 14 3.53 -10.43 5.10
C ARG A 14 4.12 -11.71 4.55
N THR A 15 5.43 -11.73 4.34
CA THR A 15 6.24 -12.90 3.97
C THR A 15 7.64 -12.74 4.56
N SER A 16 8.54 -13.71 4.34
CA SER A 16 9.95 -13.64 4.79
C SER A 16 10.72 -12.42 4.28
N ASP A 17 10.25 -11.75 3.22
CA ASP A 17 10.94 -10.61 2.61
C ASP A 17 10.01 -9.46 2.20
N ILE A 18 8.73 -9.52 2.58
CA ILE A 18 7.74 -8.48 2.31
C ILE A 18 7.17 -7.97 3.64
N ILE A 19 7.26 -6.67 3.85
CA ILE A 19 6.80 -6.00 5.06
C ILE A 19 5.82 -4.88 4.68
N SER A 20 4.73 -4.79 5.42
CA SER A 20 3.81 -3.65 5.42
C SER A 20 4.21 -2.68 6.53
N PHE A 21 4.27 -1.40 6.20
CA PHE A 21 4.52 -0.32 7.15
C PHE A 21 3.24 0.49 7.28
N ARG A 22 2.70 0.54 8.51
CA ARG A 22 1.48 1.30 8.81
C ARG A 22 1.81 2.59 9.52
N PHE A 23 1.11 3.64 9.13
CA PHE A 23 1.23 4.98 9.69
C PHE A 23 -0.14 5.50 10.11
N GLU A 24 -0.14 6.45 11.03
CA GLU A 24 -1.32 7.26 11.33
C GLU A 24 -1.85 7.91 10.04
N GLN A 25 -3.18 7.98 9.91
CA GLN A 25 -3.83 8.67 8.81
C GLN A 25 -4.08 10.14 9.18
N PRO A 26 -3.54 11.11 8.44
CA PRO A 26 -3.89 12.52 8.60
C PRO A 26 -5.37 12.77 8.28
N GLU A 27 -6.03 13.61 9.07
CA GLU A 27 -7.47 13.92 8.90
C GLU A 27 -7.79 14.56 7.54
N ASP A 28 -6.85 15.34 6.98
CA ASP A 28 -7.00 16.06 5.71
C ASP A 28 -6.42 15.29 4.51
N LEU A 29 -5.90 14.08 4.71
CA LEU A 29 -5.41 13.25 3.61
C LEU A 29 -6.57 12.52 2.93
N THR A 30 -6.84 12.92 1.69
CA THR A 30 -7.74 12.21 0.78
C THR A 30 -6.97 11.60 -0.38
N TYR A 31 -7.25 10.33 -0.70
CA TYR A 31 -6.68 9.64 -1.87
C TYR A 31 -7.70 8.67 -2.48
N LEU A 32 -7.52 8.35 -3.75
CA LEU A 32 -8.26 7.29 -4.43
C LEU A 32 -7.49 5.96 -4.31
N PRO A 33 -8.20 4.82 -4.20
CA PRO A 33 -7.54 3.53 -4.12
C PRO A 33 -6.69 3.26 -5.37
N GLY A 34 -5.51 2.67 -5.15
CA GLY A 34 -4.53 2.38 -6.20
C GLY A 34 -3.59 3.53 -6.58
N GLN A 35 -3.77 4.71 -6.00
CA GLN A 35 -2.78 5.80 -6.09
C GLN A 35 -1.49 5.49 -5.33
N PHE A 36 -0.48 6.33 -5.52
CA PHE A 36 0.79 6.29 -4.83
C PHE A 36 1.12 7.63 -4.17
N PHE A 37 2.06 7.58 -3.23
CA PHE A 37 2.58 8.73 -2.50
C PHE A 37 4.08 8.59 -2.28
N PHE A 38 4.72 9.70 -1.89
CA PHE A 38 6.14 9.74 -1.60
C PHE A 38 6.38 9.64 -0.11
N VAL A 39 7.37 8.83 0.28
CA VAL A 39 7.82 8.67 1.67
C VAL A 39 9.23 9.19 1.79
N TYR A 40 9.45 10.08 2.74
CA TYR A 40 10.73 10.69 3.06
C TYR A 40 11.22 10.17 4.41
N ILE A 41 12.40 9.55 4.42
CA ILE A 41 13.01 9.02 5.64
C ILE A 41 14.38 9.68 5.85
N PRO A 42 14.79 9.95 7.10
CA PRO A 42 16.08 10.56 7.38
C PRO A 42 17.22 9.61 7.03
N ALA A 43 18.19 10.09 6.24
CA ALA A 43 19.41 9.37 5.88
C ALA A 43 20.42 9.41 7.03
N GLU A 44 21.25 8.35 7.17
CA GLU A 44 22.32 8.31 8.19
C GLU A 44 23.38 9.41 7.97
N ALA A 45 23.73 9.70 6.72
CA ALA A 45 24.72 10.70 6.34
C ALA A 45 24.19 12.15 6.33
N GLY A 46 22.95 12.37 6.79
CA GLY A 46 22.26 13.66 6.72
C GLY A 46 21.38 13.82 5.47
N GLY A 47 20.32 14.63 5.59
CA GLY A 47 19.30 14.81 4.56
C GLY A 47 18.22 13.71 4.58
N ASN A 48 17.33 13.75 3.58
CA ASN A 48 16.23 12.79 3.46
C ASN A 48 16.39 11.92 2.21
N MET A 49 16.08 10.64 2.34
CA MET A 49 15.91 9.72 1.23
C MET A 49 14.44 9.67 0.87
N MET A 50 14.13 9.57 -0.42
CA MET A 50 12.77 9.54 -0.91
C MET A 50 12.52 8.29 -1.76
N HIS A 51 11.33 7.71 -1.62
CA HIS A 51 10.81 6.71 -2.54
C HIS A 51 9.29 6.82 -2.62
N HIS A 52 8.71 6.55 -3.79
CA HIS A 52 7.26 6.43 -3.95
C HIS A 52 6.76 5.00 -3.72
N PHE A 53 5.57 4.86 -3.14
CA PHE A 53 4.87 3.59 -2.98
C PHE A 53 3.38 3.77 -3.27
N SER A 54 2.77 2.77 -3.91
CA SER A 54 1.32 2.67 -3.92
C SER A 54 0.80 2.50 -2.50
N PHE A 55 -0.33 3.13 -2.20
CA PHE A 55 -1.11 2.77 -1.03
C PHE A 55 -1.48 1.28 -1.16
N SER A 56 -1.05 0.47 -0.20
CA SER A 56 -1.63 -0.86 -0.03
C SER A 56 -2.93 -0.79 0.75
N SER A 57 -3.08 0.21 1.63
CA SER A 57 -4.34 0.52 2.33
C SER A 57 -5.43 1.03 1.37
N SER A 58 -6.68 0.75 1.71
CA SER A 58 -7.86 1.40 1.16
C SER A 58 -8.15 2.71 1.90
N PRO A 59 -8.72 3.74 1.24
CA PRO A 59 -9.18 4.95 1.94
C PRO A 59 -10.21 4.71 3.05
N SER A 60 -10.85 3.54 3.10
CA SER A 60 -11.78 3.12 4.16
C SER A 60 -11.09 2.56 5.41
N GLU A 61 -9.79 2.27 5.36
CA GLU A 61 -9.02 1.80 6.51
C GLU A 61 -8.50 2.99 7.33
N PRO A 62 -8.45 2.92 8.68
CA PRO A 62 -8.11 4.06 9.54
C PRO A 62 -6.59 4.32 9.65
N PHE A 63 -5.83 3.92 8.65
CA PHE A 63 -4.38 4.00 8.61
C PHE A 63 -3.90 4.10 7.17
N ILE A 64 -2.70 4.65 7.00
CA ILE A 64 -1.96 4.56 5.75
C ILE A 64 -1.08 3.33 5.81
N GLU A 65 -1.11 2.52 4.76
CA GLU A 65 -0.19 1.40 4.63
C GLU A 65 0.48 1.44 3.26
N PHE A 66 1.79 1.22 3.25
CA PHE A 66 2.47 0.75 2.05
C PHE A 66 3.21 -0.55 2.35
N THR A 67 3.31 -1.39 1.33
CA THR A 67 3.89 -2.72 1.47
C THR A 67 4.98 -2.91 0.43
N THR A 68 6.11 -3.46 0.85
CA THR A 68 7.28 -3.54 -0.01
C THR A 68 8.14 -4.74 0.28
N ARG A 69 8.86 -5.19 -0.75
CA ARG A 69 9.92 -6.18 -0.56
C ARG A 69 11.16 -5.50 0.03
N ILE A 70 11.68 -6.02 1.12
CA ILE A 70 12.95 -5.56 1.70
C ILE A 70 14.08 -6.17 0.87
N ARG A 71 14.73 -5.31 0.08
CA ARG A 71 15.91 -5.65 -0.71
C ARG A 71 17.12 -4.87 -0.21
N ASP A 72 18.30 -5.23 -0.69
CA ASP A 72 19.52 -4.48 -0.43
C ASP A 72 19.55 -3.17 -1.22
N SER A 73 18.78 -2.18 -0.76
CA SER A 73 18.94 -0.79 -1.16
C SER A 73 19.08 0.10 0.07
N PRO A 74 19.84 1.21 -0.01
CA PRO A 74 20.01 2.12 1.12
C PRO A 74 18.67 2.59 1.74
N PHE A 75 17.68 2.92 0.90
CA PHE A 75 16.35 3.33 1.38
C PHE A 75 15.66 2.19 2.14
N LYS A 76 15.70 0.96 1.62
CA LYS A 76 15.02 -0.19 2.22
C LYS A 76 15.69 -0.65 3.51
N LYS A 77 17.02 -0.58 3.59
CA LYS A 77 17.77 -0.81 4.83
C LYS A 77 17.35 0.19 5.91
N ARG A 78 17.37 1.48 5.59
CA ARG A 78 16.99 2.53 6.52
C ARG A 78 15.53 2.43 6.95
N LEU A 79 14.63 2.17 6.01
CA LEU A 79 13.21 1.96 6.27
C LEU A 79 13.00 0.79 7.25
N ASN A 80 13.69 -0.33 7.03
CA ASN A 80 13.56 -1.50 7.89
C ASN A 80 14.06 -1.26 9.32
N GLN A 81 15.01 -0.33 9.49
CA GLN A 81 15.54 0.07 10.79
C GLN A 81 14.69 1.12 11.53
N LEU A 82 13.66 1.71 10.92
CA LEU A 82 12.82 2.69 11.63
C LEU A 82 12.14 2.06 12.83
N GLU A 83 12.14 2.70 13.99
CA GLU A 83 11.43 2.17 15.16
C GLU A 83 9.95 2.57 15.08
N ILE A 84 9.07 1.72 15.62
CA ILE A 84 7.67 2.11 15.83
C ILE A 84 7.65 3.38 16.70
N GLY A 85 6.82 4.35 16.31
CA GLY A 85 6.81 5.68 16.90
C GLY A 85 7.64 6.72 16.13
N THR A 86 8.46 6.31 15.16
CA THR A 86 9.21 7.25 14.32
C THR A 86 8.26 8.05 13.43
N THR A 87 8.39 9.37 13.45
CA THR A 87 7.70 10.26 12.52
C THR A 87 8.48 10.36 11.20
N VAL A 88 7.78 10.21 10.09
CA VAL A 88 8.29 10.41 8.73
C VAL A 88 7.41 11.42 8.00
N GLU A 89 7.96 12.04 6.96
CA GLU A 89 7.15 12.87 6.06
C GLU A 89 6.64 12.00 4.91
N ILE A 90 5.34 12.13 4.63
CA ILE A 90 4.73 11.67 3.39
C ILE A 90 4.27 12.87 2.59
N ALA A 91 4.37 12.82 1.27
CA ALA A 91 3.92 13.93 0.45
C ALA A 91 3.32 13.45 -0.86
N SER A 92 2.47 14.32 -1.41
CA SER A 92 1.90 14.24 -2.76
C SER A 92 1.20 12.92 -3.08
N VAL A 93 -0.11 12.96 -3.22
CA VAL A 93 -0.89 11.84 -3.75
C VAL A 93 -0.95 11.95 -5.27
N SER A 94 -0.69 10.85 -5.99
CA SER A 94 -0.65 10.83 -7.45
C SER A 94 -0.96 9.44 -8.02
N GLY A 95 -1.19 9.37 -9.33
CA GLY A 95 -1.44 8.13 -10.04
C GLY A 95 -2.86 8.04 -10.59
N GLN A 96 -3.00 7.27 -11.68
CA GLN A 96 -4.24 7.08 -12.45
C GLN A 96 -4.71 5.62 -12.42
N PHE A 97 -4.09 4.77 -11.59
CA PHE A 97 -4.49 3.37 -11.42
C PHE A 97 -5.68 3.26 -10.47
N THR A 98 -6.78 3.90 -10.86
CA THR A 98 -8.01 4.05 -10.09
C THR A 98 -9.17 3.52 -10.92
N LEU A 99 -10.15 2.90 -10.28
CA LEU A 99 -11.37 2.47 -10.98
C LEU A 99 -12.37 3.62 -11.09
N THR A 100 -13.24 3.54 -12.10
CA THR A 100 -14.37 4.47 -12.28
C THR A 100 -15.67 3.75 -11.98
N GLU A 101 -16.70 4.51 -11.58
CA GLU A 101 -18.02 3.95 -11.22
C GLU A 101 -18.73 3.28 -12.40
N GLU A 102 -18.31 3.53 -13.64
CA GLU A 102 -18.87 2.93 -14.85
C GLU A 102 -18.39 1.49 -15.10
N MET A 103 -17.31 1.08 -14.43
CA MET A 103 -16.75 -0.26 -14.58
C MET A 103 -17.64 -1.27 -13.87
N LYS A 104 -18.16 -2.25 -14.61
CA LYS A 104 -18.97 -3.34 -14.02
C LYS A 104 -18.18 -4.60 -13.73
N LYS A 105 -17.14 -4.84 -14.53
CA LYS A 105 -16.27 -6.02 -14.46
C LYS A 105 -14.82 -5.58 -14.53
N VAL A 106 -13.99 -6.06 -13.61
CA VAL A 106 -12.58 -5.65 -13.53
C VAL A 106 -11.71 -6.88 -13.38
N VAL A 107 -10.63 -6.93 -14.17
CA VAL A 107 -9.59 -7.96 -14.03
C VAL A 107 -8.28 -7.28 -13.62
N PHE A 108 -7.80 -7.62 -12.44
CA PHE A 108 -6.46 -7.25 -11.97
C PHE A 108 -5.46 -8.33 -12.37
N ILE A 109 -4.36 -7.94 -13.02
CA ILE A 109 -3.26 -8.84 -13.35
C ILE A 109 -2.01 -8.30 -12.65
N CYS A 110 -1.56 -9.02 -11.62
CA CYS A 110 -0.51 -8.55 -10.72
C CYS A 110 0.60 -9.60 -10.58
N GLY A 111 1.81 -9.11 -10.31
CA GLY A 111 2.98 -9.94 -10.02
C GLY A 111 3.74 -9.44 -8.79
N GLY A 112 4.04 -10.33 -7.85
CA GLY A 112 4.80 -9.99 -6.64
C GLY A 112 4.22 -8.79 -5.89
N ILE A 113 5.01 -7.72 -5.71
CA ILE A 113 4.58 -6.56 -4.92
C ILE A 113 3.59 -5.64 -5.66
N GLY A 114 3.39 -5.83 -6.97
CA GLY A 114 2.41 -5.06 -7.74
C GLY A 114 0.96 -5.26 -7.29
N ILE A 115 0.71 -6.22 -6.39
CA ILE A 115 -0.60 -6.45 -5.77
C ILE A 115 -1.08 -5.27 -4.92
N THR A 116 -0.22 -4.40 -4.41
CA THR A 116 -0.58 -3.36 -3.43
C THR A 116 -1.68 -2.42 -3.93
N ALA A 117 -1.53 -1.90 -5.15
CA ALA A 117 -2.53 -1.01 -5.73
C ALA A 117 -3.86 -1.74 -6.04
N ALA A 118 -3.79 -3.02 -6.41
CA ALA A 118 -4.97 -3.84 -6.61
C ALA A 118 -5.68 -4.14 -5.28
N ARG A 119 -4.95 -4.50 -4.21
CA ARG A 119 -5.51 -4.69 -2.86
C ARG A 119 -6.28 -3.44 -2.43
N SER A 120 -5.68 -2.26 -2.56
CA SER A 120 -6.30 -0.99 -2.21
C SER A 120 -7.66 -0.80 -2.92
N ASN A 121 -7.72 -1.07 -4.24
CA ASN A 121 -8.97 -1.03 -5.00
C ASN A 121 -9.98 -2.10 -4.56
N ILE A 122 -9.55 -3.36 -4.44
CA ILE A 122 -10.43 -4.47 -4.07
C ILE A 122 -11.06 -4.23 -2.70
N LYS A 123 -10.24 -3.86 -1.70
CA LYS A 123 -10.71 -3.56 -0.34
C LYS A 123 -11.68 -2.38 -0.31
N TRP A 124 -11.39 -1.31 -1.07
CA TRP A 124 -12.31 -0.18 -1.19
C TRP A 124 -13.67 -0.58 -1.73
N ILE A 125 -13.72 -1.40 -2.79
CA ILE A 125 -14.98 -1.86 -3.40
C ILE A 125 -15.79 -2.69 -2.41
N ILE A 126 -15.13 -3.63 -1.72
CA ILE A 126 -15.75 -4.49 -0.71
C ILE A 126 -16.36 -3.64 0.42
N ASP A 127 -15.60 -2.68 0.96
CA ASP A 127 -16.07 -1.86 2.09
C ASP A 127 -17.15 -0.85 1.70
N SER A 128 -16.98 -0.18 0.55
CA SER A 128 -17.88 0.87 0.10
C SER A 128 -19.23 0.34 -0.39
N HIS A 129 -19.39 -0.98 -0.52
CA HIS A 129 -20.55 -1.62 -1.14
C HIS A 129 -20.89 -0.95 -2.48
N SER A 130 -19.86 -0.65 -3.29
CA SER A 130 -20.08 -0.01 -4.58
C SER A 130 -20.85 -0.96 -5.49
N HIS A 131 -22.16 -0.74 -5.61
CA HIS A 131 -23.10 -1.60 -6.33
C HIS A 131 -22.82 -1.64 -7.85
N SER A 132 -21.92 -0.78 -8.33
CA SER A 132 -21.60 -0.65 -9.75
C SER A 132 -20.58 -1.69 -10.22
N ILE A 133 -19.58 -2.03 -9.41
CA ILE A 133 -18.58 -3.07 -9.72
C ILE A 133 -19.05 -4.37 -9.10
N VAL A 134 -19.51 -5.30 -9.94
CA VAL A 134 -20.18 -6.54 -9.50
C VAL A 134 -19.33 -7.78 -9.67
N ASP A 135 -18.20 -7.68 -10.37
CA ASP A 135 -17.40 -8.83 -10.79
C ASP A 135 -15.90 -8.43 -10.83
N ILE A 136 -15.11 -9.00 -9.92
CA ILE A 136 -13.67 -8.75 -9.81
C ILE A 136 -12.92 -10.06 -9.95
N ILE A 137 -11.97 -10.11 -10.88
CA ILE A 137 -11.03 -11.23 -11.03
C ILE A 137 -9.63 -10.74 -10.70
N LEU A 138 -8.93 -11.45 -9.82
CA LEU A 138 -7.51 -11.22 -9.55
C LEU A 138 -6.67 -12.39 -10.08
N LEU A 139 -5.83 -12.12 -11.06
CA LEU A 139 -4.77 -13.03 -11.52
C LEU A 139 -3.46 -12.61 -10.87
N TYR A 140 -3.02 -13.35 -9.85
CA TYR A 140 -1.86 -13.00 -9.05
C TYR A 140 -0.69 -13.99 -9.21
N GLY A 141 0.34 -13.58 -9.95
CA GLY A 141 1.56 -14.36 -10.17
C GLY A 141 2.61 -14.16 -9.07
N ASN A 142 3.07 -15.25 -8.47
CA ASN A 142 4.15 -15.25 -7.49
C ASN A 142 5.16 -16.36 -7.77
N ARG A 143 6.39 -16.21 -7.27
CA ARG A 143 7.46 -17.20 -7.45
C ARG A 143 7.11 -18.55 -6.83
N ASN A 144 6.48 -18.54 -5.66
CA ASN A 144 5.98 -19.70 -4.94
C ASN A 144 4.91 -19.25 -3.94
N TYR A 145 4.28 -20.23 -3.31
CA TYR A 145 3.18 -20.03 -2.35
C TYR A 145 3.56 -19.15 -1.15
N ASN A 146 4.77 -19.29 -0.63
CA ASN A 146 5.26 -18.53 0.54
C ASN A 146 5.55 -17.06 0.21
N ASN A 147 5.49 -16.67 -1.08
CA ASN A 147 5.69 -15.29 -1.52
C ASN A 147 4.39 -14.55 -1.84
N ILE A 148 3.23 -15.15 -1.60
CA ILE A 148 1.92 -14.51 -1.80
C ILE A 148 1.70 -13.50 -0.67
N ALA A 149 1.89 -12.21 -0.97
CA ALA A 149 1.57 -11.15 -0.02
C ALA A 149 0.05 -11.03 0.15
N PHE A 150 -0.40 -10.71 1.37
CA PHE A 150 -1.82 -10.57 1.74
C PHE A 150 -2.67 -11.83 1.55
N LYS A 151 -2.07 -13.01 1.46
CA LYS A 151 -2.77 -14.27 1.16
C LYS A 151 -4.07 -14.47 1.96
N ASP A 152 -3.98 -14.47 3.29
CA ASP A 152 -5.13 -14.78 4.15
C ASP A 152 -6.23 -13.69 4.08
N GLU A 153 -5.86 -12.48 3.68
CA GLU A 153 -6.81 -11.40 3.42
C GLU A 153 -7.48 -11.58 2.05
N LEU A 154 -6.70 -11.88 1.02
CA LEU A 154 -7.22 -12.13 -0.33
C LEU A 154 -8.16 -13.34 -0.36
N GLU A 155 -7.89 -14.38 0.43
CA GLU A 155 -8.79 -15.54 0.55
C GLU A 155 -10.15 -15.14 1.14
N LYS A 156 -10.17 -14.23 2.14
CA LYS A 156 -11.43 -13.73 2.71
C LYS A 156 -12.23 -12.84 1.77
N PHE A 157 -11.60 -12.25 0.75
CA PHE A 157 -12.31 -11.46 -0.26
C PHE A 157 -13.06 -12.32 -1.28
N THR A 158 -12.83 -13.62 -1.28
CA THR A 158 -13.50 -14.56 -2.20
C THR A 158 -14.82 -15.12 -1.67
N GLU A 159 -15.12 -14.87 -0.39
CA GLU A 159 -16.36 -15.27 0.30
C GLU A 159 -17.46 -14.20 0.16
#